data_AF-A0A7C9CH74-F1
#
_entry.id   AF-A0A7C9CH74-F1
#
_cell.length_a   1.000
_cell.length_b   1.000
_cell.length_c   1.000
_cell.angle_alpha   90.00
_cell.angle_beta   90.00
_cell.angle_gamma   90.00
#
_symmetry.space_group_name_H-M   'P 1'
#
loop_
_entity.id
_entity.type
_entity.pdbx_description
1 polymer ?
#
loop_
_entity_poly.entity_id
_entity_poly.type
_entity_poly.pdbx_seq_one_letter_code
_entity_poly.pdbx_strand_id
1 'polypeptide(L)'
;CSLSSWTCLNVLYSTPNLEVLILDLEEMNDIDNRANRCHWVPPESEPDCLLQSLKMIGIKHFEGNEDELQAVKHLLNNAKVLDLMIIGFHPYPMDEEIVEKLLAFRRASKTCFVKVCEYFWFETELTSSENKISLCGVTGV
;
A
#
# COMPACT_ATOMS: atom_id res chain seq x y z
N CYS A 1 17.64 11.07 5.74
CA CYS A 1 17.37 11.06 4.29
C CYS A 1 16.37 12.15 3.94
N SER A 2 16.54 12.84 2.81
CA SER A 2 15.69 13.97 2.42
C SER A 2 14.38 13.59 1.71
N LEU A 3 14.22 12.33 1.30
CA LEU A 3 13.02 11.78 0.65
C LEU A 3 12.82 10.36 1.15
N SER A 4 11.66 10.04 1.74
CA SER A 4 11.34 8.65 2.10
C SER A 4 10.98 7.84 0.85
N SER A 5 11.29 6.54 0.81
CA SER A 5 10.83 5.64 -0.26
C SER A 5 9.29 5.67 -0.39
N TRP A 6 8.61 6.02 0.70
CA TRP A 6 7.17 6.17 0.81
C TRP A 6 6.61 7.53 0.36
N THR A 7 7.44 8.40 -0.22
CA THR A 7 6.99 9.68 -0.82
C THR A 7 5.92 9.49 -1.90
N CYS A 8 5.81 8.30 -2.50
CA CYS A 8 4.73 7.96 -3.41
C CYS A 8 3.33 8.15 -2.78
N LEU A 9 3.18 7.94 -1.47
CA LEU A 9 1.90 8.17 -0.78
C LEU A 9 1.53 9.65 -0.65
N ASN A 10 2.45 10.58 -0.92
CA ASN A 10 2.09 12.00 -0.98
C ASN A 10 1.08 12.29 -2.10
N VAL A 11 0.96 11.40 -3.09
CA VAL A 11 -0.07 11.52 -4.14
C VAL A 11 -1.47 11.59 -3.54
N LEU A 12 -1.70 10.94 -2.39
CA LEU A 12 -3.01 10.84 -1.74
C LEU A 12 -3.57 12.23 -1.36
N TYR A 13 -2.71 13.18 -1.02
CA TYR A 13 -3.11 14.56 -0.73
C TYR A 13 -3.59 15.33 -1.95
N SER A 14 -3.11 14.97 -3.12
CA SER A 14 -3.48 15.61 -4.39
C SER A 14 -4.70 14.95 -5.03
N THR A 15 -5.18 13.83 -4.49
CA THR A 15 -6.21 12.99 -5.12
C THR A 15 -7.34 12.66 -4.13
N PRO A 16 -8.15 13.66 -3.73
CA PRO A 16 -9.13 13.53 -2.65
C PRO A 16 -10.26 12.54 -2.95
N ASN A 17 -10.49 12.19 -4.22
CA ASN A 17 -11.53 11.26 -4.66
C ASN A 17 -10.97 9.87 -5.04
N LEU A 18 -9.73 9.56 -4.68
CA LEU A 18 -9.11 8.28 -5.02
C LEU A 18 -9.90 7.11 -4.43
N GLU A 19 -10.34 6.19 -5.28
CA GLU A 19 -11.11 4.99 -4.86
C GLU A 19 -10.24 3.74 -4.79
N VAL A 20 -9.23 3.65 -5.65
CA VAL A 20 -8.34 2.49 -5.74
C VAL A 20 -6.89 2.94 -5.74
N LEU A 21 -6.12 2.40 -4.81
CA LEU A 21 -4.67 2.59 -4.71
C LEU A 21 -3.96 1.26 -4.98
N ILE A 22 -3.07 1.23 -5.97
CA ILE A 22 -2.16 0.10 -6.18
C ILE A 22 -0.73 0.55 -5.86
N LEU A 23 -0.08 -0.16 -4.93
CA LEU A 23 1.31 0.03 -4.54
C LEU A 23 2.14 -1.11 -5.10
N ASP A 24 3.14 -0.77 -5.92
CA ASP A 24 4.12 -1.71 -6.40
C ASP A 24 5.45 -1.50 -5.67
N LEU A 25 5.86 -2.47 -4.84
CA LEU A 25 7.03 -2.36 -3.97
C LEU A 25 8.30 -2.98 -4.56
N GLU A 26 8.28 -3.45 -5.82
CA GLU A 26 9.42 -4.14 -6.45
C GLU A 26 10.71 -3.32 -6.34
N GLU A 27 10.67 -2.05 -6.80
CA GLU A 27 11.83 -1.16 -6.77
C GLU A 27 12.24 -0.74 -5.35
N MET A 28 11.27 -0.63 -4.44
CA MET A 28 11.55 -0.34 -3.03
C MET A 28 12.27 -1.52 -2.37
N ASN A 29 11.97 -2.74 -2.84
CA ASN A 29 12.52 -3.96 -2.29
C ASN A 29 13.80 -4.44 -2.96
N ASP A 30 14.29 -3.73 -3.99
CA ASP A 30 15.56 -3.98 -4.63
C ASP A 30 16.72 -3.98 -3.60
N ILE A 31 17.60 -4.97 -3.72
CA ILE A 31 18.75 -5.22 -2.84
C ILE A 31 19.73 -4.05 -2.91
N ASP A 32 19.95 -3.48 -4.10
CA ASP A 32 20.85 -2.34 -4.28
C ASP A 32 20.32 -1.07 -3.59
N ASN A 33 19.00 -0.97 -3.42
CA ASN A 33 18.34 0.12 -2.70
C ASN A 33 18.22 -0.12 -1.18
N ARG A 34 18.46 -1.33 -0.65
CA ARG A 34 18.31 -1.65 0.79
C ARG A 34 19.11 -0.71 1.69
N ALA A 35 20.34 -0.40 1.32
CA ALA A 35 21.21 0.49 2.11
C ALA A 35 20.72 1.96 2.11
N ASN A 36 19.90 2.34 1.13
CA ASN A 36 19.32 3.68 0.97
C ASN A 36 17.82 3.73 1.29
N ARG A 37 17.21 2.60 1.71
CA ARG A 37 15.80 2.56 2.11
C ARG A 37 15.60 3.51 3.26
N CYS A 38 14.66 4.42 3.06
CA CYS A 38 14.25 5.32 4.13
C CYS A 38 13.11 4.66 4.90
N HIS A 39 13.21 4.71 6.22
CA HIS A 39 12.18 4.19 7.11
C HIS A 39 10.80 4.77 6.79
N TRP A 40 9.78 3.97 7.09
CA TRP A 40 8.41 4.46 7.08
C TRP A 40 8.29 5.66 8.01
N VAL A 41 7.80 6.77 7.47
CA VAL A 41 7.45 7.95 8.25
C VAL A 41 5.96 8.16 8.03
N PRO A 42 5.13 8.04 9.10
CA PRO A 42 3.71 8.27 8.96
C PRO A 42 3.46 9.72 8.54
N PRO A 43 2.45 9.96 7.68
CA PRO A 43 2.05 11.32 7.31
C PRO A 43 1.63 12.15 8.54
N GLU A 44 1.86 13.47 8.50
CA GLU A 44 1.48 14.40 9.58
C GLU A 44 -0.04 14.55 9.73
N SER A 45 -0.78 14.37 8.63
CA SER A 45 -2.25 14.45 8.59
C SER A 45 -2.82 13.40 7.65
N GLU A 46 -4.02 12.90 7.94
CA GLU A 46 -4.63 11.87 7.09
C GLU A 46 -5.23 12.51 5.82
N PRO A 47 -4.91 12.02 4.61
CA PRO A 47 -5.47 12.56 3.37
C PRO A 47 -6.97 12.25 3.28
N ASP A 48 -7.75 13.18 2.72
CA ASP A 48 -9.20 13.07 2.65
C ASP A 48 -9.67 11.80 1.96
N CYS A 49 -8.96 11.35 0.92
CA CYS A 49 -9.32 10.15 0.18
C CYS A 49 -9.31 8.90 1.07
N LEU A 50 -8.36 8.81 2.02
CA LEU A 50 -8.26 7.69 2.95
C LEU A 50 -9.50 7.62 3.85
N LEU A 51 -10.06 8.78 4.19
CA LEU A 51 -11.22 8.88 5.07
C LEU A 51 -12.55 8.72 4.33
N GLN A 52 -12.64 9.11 3.06
CA GLN A 52 -13.92 9.35 2.38
C GLN A 52 -14.14 8.55 1.10
N SER A 53 -13.09 8.18 0.36
CA SER A 53 -13.24 7.60 -0.98
C SER A 53 -12.50 6.29 -1.22
N LEU A 54 -11.42 6.00 -0.49
CA LEU A 54 -10.53 4.88 -0.78
C LEU A 54 -11.15 3.54 -0.37
N LYS A 55 -11.69 2.82 -1.36
CA LYS A 55 -12.40 1.54 -1.19
C LYS A 55 -11.49 0.34 -1.36
N MET A 56 -10.41 0.45 -2.12
CA MET A 56 -9.52 -0.66 -2.39
C MET A 56 -8.05 -0.28 -2.34
N ILE A 57 -7.24 -1.14 -1.72
CA ILE A 57 -5.78 -1.08 -1.76
C ILE A 57 -5.24 -2.42 -2.28
N GLY A 58 -4.36 -2.38 -3.26
CA GLY A 58 -3.56 -3.53 -3.70
C GLY A 58 -2.09 -3.26 -3.45
N ILE A 59 -1.38 -4.23 -2.87
CA ILE A 59 0.07 -4.15 -2.62
C ILE A 59 0.73 -5.34 -3.31
N LYS A 60 1.70 -5.06 -4.18
CA LYS A 60 2.51 -6.06 -4.88
C LYS A 60 3.91 -6.11 -4.28
N HIS A 61 4.57 -7.25 -4.46
CA HIS A 61 5.97 -7.44 -4.10
C HIS A 61 6.25 -7.17 -2.63
N PHE A 62 5.31 -7.54 -1.74
CA PHE A 62 5.41 -7.31 -0.30
C PHE A 62 6.45 -8.25 0.32
N GLU A 63 7.46 -7.69 0.99
CA GLU A 63 8.54 -8.44 1.62
C GLU A 63 8.22 -8.83 3.08
N GLY A 64 7.36 -8.06 3.76
CA GLY A 64 7.04 -8.25 5.18
C GLY A 64 8.01 -7.58 6.14
N ASN A 65 8.82 -6.63 5.67
CA ASN A 65 9.71 -5.89 6.55
C ASN A 65 8.91 -4.93 7.48
N GLU A 66 9.56 -4.44 8.55
CA GLU A 66 8.87 -3.62 9.56
C GLU A 66 8.33 -2.30 8.99
N ASP A 67 9.01 -1.69 8.02
CA ASP A 67 8.54 -0.44 7.39
C ASP A 67 7.25 -0.67 6.58
N GLU A 68 7.20 -1.75 5.80
CA GLU A 68 6.00 -2.17 5.07
C GLU A 68 4.84 -2.52 6.00
N LEU A 69 5.12 -3.24 7.09
CA LEU A 69 4.11 -3.57 8.09
C LEU A 69 3.54 -2.32 8.76
N GLN A 70 4.39 -1.33 9.05
CA GLN A 70 3.95 -0.05 9.62
C GLN A 70 3.08 0.73 8.63
N ALA A 71 3.45 0.75 7.34
CA ALA A 71 2.63 1.36 6.30
C ALA A 71 1.26 0.70 6.17
N VAL A 72 1.21 -0.64 6.11
CA VAL A 72 -0.05 -1.40 6.06
C VAL A 72 -0.90 -1.15 7.29
N LYS A 73 -0.29 -1.20 8.49
CA LYS A 73 -0.97 -0.93 9.75
C LYS A 73 -1.56 0.48 9.78
N HIS A 74 -0.84 1.47 9.29
CA HIS A 74 -1.32 2.85 9.21
C HIS A 74 -2.52 2.96 8.26
N LEU A 75 -2.41 2.42 7.04
CA LEU A 75 -3.50 2.42 6.07
C LEU A 75 -4.76 1.74 6.62
N LEU A 76 -4.65 0.54 7.20
CA LEU A 76 -5.78 -0.16 7.80
C LEU A 76 -6.41 0.61 8.96
N ASN A 77 -5.59 1.24 9.81
CA ASN A 77 -6.07 1.97 10.98
C ASN A 77 -6.81 3.26 10.68
N ASN A 78 -6.60 3.83 9.50
CA ASN A 78 -7.09 5.15 9.11
C ASN A 78 -8.09 5.11 7.95
N ALA A 79 -8.05 4.10 7.08
CA ALA A 79 -8.95 3.99 5.95
C ALA A 79 -10.38 3.61 6.38
N LYS A 80 -11.26 4.62 6.49
CA LYS A 80 -12.60 4.46 7.10
C LYS A 80 -13.62 3.81 6.17
N VAL A 81 -13.42 3.92 4.86
CA VAL A 81 -14.34 3.40 3.82
C VAL A 81 -13.72 2.26 3.01
N LEU A 82 -12.60 1.70 3.48
CA LEU A 82 -11.90 0.63 2.79
C LEU A 82 -12.71 -0.66 2.84
N ASP A 83 -13.00 -1.26 1.69
CA ASP A 83 -13.72 -2.52 1.57
C ASP A 83 -12.74 -3.69 1.41
N LEU A 84 -11.63 -3.49 0.69
CA LEU A 84 -10.70 -4.55 0.34
C LEU A 84 -9.25 -4.10 0.36
N MET A 85 -8.40 -4.86 1.06
CA MET A 85 -6.94 -4.79 0.93
C MET A 85 -6.42 -6.13 0.42
N ILE A 86 -5.64 -6.12 -0.66
CA ILE A 86 -4.98 -7.30 -1.20
C ILE A 86 -3.46 -7.13 -1.07
N ILE A 87 -2.77 -8.11 -0.50
CA ILE A 87 -1.32 -8.11 -0.31
C ILE A 87 -0.74 -9.32 -1.02
N GLY A 88 0.09 -9.07 -2.03
CA GLY A 88 0.80 -10.07 -2.82
C GLY A 88 2.27 -10.14 -2.43
N PHE A 89 2.74 -11.35 -2.10
CA PHE A 89 4.12 -11.56 -1.63
C PHE A 89 5.12 -11.83 -2.76
N HIS A 90 4.71 -12.42 -3.89
CA HIS A 90 5.63 -12.77 -4.98
C HIS A 90 6.52 -11.58 -5.41
N PRO A 91 7.83 -11.78 -5.63
CA PRO A 91 8.56 -13.06 -5.63
C PRO A 91 8.98 -13.55 -4.23
N TYR A 92 8.68 -12.80 -3.18
CA TYR A 92 9.05 -13.18 -1.82
C TYR A 92 8.19 -14.35 -1.32
N PRO A 93 8.77 -15.25 -0.51
CA PRO A 93 8.00 -16.31 0.12
C PRO A 93 7.02 -15.70 1.12
N MET A 94 5.82 -16.27 1.21
CA MET A 94 4.87 -15.90 2.24
C MET A 94 5.37 -16.41 3.59
N ASP A 95 5.38 -15.52 4.59
CA ASP A 95 5.73 -15.82 5.97
C ASP A 95 4.45 -15.85 6.81
N GLU A 96 4.16 -17.00 7.44
CA GLU A 96 2.94 -17.19 8.24
C GLU A 96 2.86 -16.23 9.42
N GLU A 97 3.97 -15.92 10.10
CA GLU A 97 3.98 -14.98 11.24
C GLU A 97 3.62 -13.56 10.77
N ILE A 98 4.14 -13.17 9.61
CA ILE A 98 3.81 -11.90 8.97
C ILE A 98 2.33 -11.86 8.57
N VAL A 99 1.79 -12.94 8.01
CA VAL A 99 0.37 -13.05 7.66
C VAL A 99 -0.52 -12.94 8.89
N GLU A 100 -0.19 -13.64 9.98
CA GLU A 100 -0.93 -13.53 11.25
C GLU A 100 -0.92 -12.09 11.78
N LYS A 101 0.24 -11.43 11.75
CA LYS A 101 0.40 -10.03 12.17
C LYS A 101 -0.45 -9.08 11.31
N LEU A 102 -0.45 -9.25 9.99
CA LEU A 102 -1.28 -8.48 9.06
C LEU A 102 -2.77 -8.62 9.35
N LEU A 103 -3.23 -9.86 9.57
CA LEU A 103 -4.65 -10.14 9.83
C LEU A 103 -5.11 -9.64 11.20
N ALA A 104 -4.21 -9.58 12.18
CA ALA A 104 -4.45 -9.08 13.52
C ALA A 104 -4.51 -7.54 13.63
N PHE A 105 -4.11 -6.80 12.60
CA PHE A 105 -4.18 -5.35 12.64
C PHE A 105 -5.63 -4.84 12.76
N ARG A 106 -5.79 -3.83 13.63
CA ARG A 106 -7.05 -3.10 13.77
C ARG A 106 -7.37 -2.38 12.46
N ARG A 107 -8.66 -2.33 12.14
CA ARG A 107 -9.20 -1.72 10.92
C ARG A 107 -10.12 -0.57 11.31
N ALA A 108 -9.98 0.59 10.66
CA ALA A 108 -10.93 1.70 10.80
C ALA A 108 -12.28 1.33 10.16
N SER A 109 -12.24 0.81 8.94
CA SER A 109 -13.40 0.23 8.29
C SER A 109 -13.75 -1.12 8.91
N LYS A 110 -15.01 -1.28 9.33
CA LYS A 110 -15.55 -2.54 9.86
C LYS A 110 -15.85 -3.56 8.77
N THR A 111 -15.97 -3.11 7.52
CA THR A 111 -16.27 -3.96 6.36
C THR A 111 -15.01 -4.40 5.63
N CYS A 112 -13.85 -3.83 5.96
CA CYS A 112 -12.59 -4.13 5.30
C CYS A 112 -12.19 -5.61 5.42
N PHE A 113 -12.10 -6.26 4.27
CA PHE A 113 -11.53 -7.59 4.12
C PHE A 113 -10.05 -7.49 3.71
N VAL A 114 -9.19 -8.22 4.42
CA VAL A 114 -7.76 -8.31 4.08
C VAL A 114 -7.53 -9.68 3.46
N LYS A 115 -7.04 -9.70 2.22
CA LYS A 115 -6.69 -10.90 1.48
C LYS A 115 -5.18 -10.93 1.26
N VAL A 116 -4.56 -12.06 1.59
CA VAL A 116 -3.17 -12.32 1.27
C VAL A 116 -3.10 -13.33 0.13
N CYS A 117 -2.21 -13.12 -0.83
CA CYS A 117 -2.02 -13.96 -2.00
C CYS A 117 -0.52 -14.19 -2.23
N GLU A 118 -0.15 -15.34 -2.80
CA GLU A 118 1.20 -15.48 -3.37
C GLU A 118 1.35 -14.58 -4.60
N TYR A 119 0.42 -14.68 -5.55
CA TYR A 119 0.43 -13.89 -6.78
C TYR A 119 -0.73 -12.89 -6.78
N PHE A 120 -0.42 -11.63 -7.07
CA PHE A 120 -1.41 -10.57 -7.21
C PHE A 120 -1.28 -9.93 -8.59
N TRP A 121 -2.20 -10.30 -9.48
CA TRP A 121 -2.36 -9.66 -10.78
C TRP A 121 -3.52 -8.68 -10.67
N PHE A 122 -3.27 -7.41 -10.93
CA PHE A 122 -4.32 -6.43 -11.13
C PHE A 122 -4.42 -6.20 -12.63
N GLU A 123 -5.46 -6.72 -13.27
CA GLU A 123 -5.82 -6.25 -14.61
C GLU A 123 -6.27 -4.81 -14.42
N THR A 124 -5.48 -3.86 -14.91
CA THR A 124 -5.93 -2.50 -15.15
C THR A 124 -6.95 -2.56 -16.30
N GLU A 125 -8.11 -3.19 -16.07
CA GLU A 125 -9.22 -2.98 -16.98
C GLU A 125 -9.52 -1.48 -16.93
N LEU A 126 -9.26 -0.85 -18.08
CA LEU A 126 -9.48 0.54 -18.41
C LEU A 126 -10.96 0.89 -18.26
N THR A 127 -11.49 0.88 -17.05
CA THR A 127 -12.69 1.66 -16.75
C THR A 127 -12.21 3.10 -16.71
N SER A 128 -12.71 3.92 -17.64
CA SER A 128 -12.44 5.36 -17.80
C SER A 128 -12.90 6.21 -16.60
N SER A 129 -12.67 5.75 -15.38
CA SER A 129 -12.95 6.45 -14.13
C SER A 129 -11.68 7.13 -13.66
N GLU A 130 -11.71 8.46 -13.53
CA GLU A 130 -10.61 9.33 -13.08
C GLU A 130 -10.13 9.05 -11.63
N ASN A 131 -10.65 8.02 -10.96
CA ASN A 131 -10.49 7.77 -9.52
C ASN A 131 -9.55 6.58 -9.19
N LYS A 132 -8.66 6.17 -10.11
CA LYS A 132 -7.70 5.07 -9.89
C LYS A 132 -6.27 5.57 -10.02
N ILE A 133 -5.40 5.21 -9.09
CA ILE A 133 -3.97 5.49 -9.17
C ILE A 133 -3.18 4.21 -8.93
N SER A 134 -2.31 3.91 -9.88
CA SER A 134 -1.25 2.93 -9.71
C SER A 134 0.05 3.69 -9.48
N LEU A 135 0.61 3.53 -8.29
CA LEU A 135 1.95 4.01 -7.98
C LEU A 135 2.90 2.86 -8.28
N CYS A 136 3.39 2.81 -9.51
CA CYS A 136 4.62 2.08 -9.79
C CYS A 136 5.77 2.92 -9.24
N GLY A 137 6.80 2.26 -8.69
CA GLY A 137 8.08 2.90 -8.41
C GLY A 137 8.46 3.78 -9.60
N VAL A 138 8.67 5.07 -9.33
CA VAL A 138 8.71 6.09 -10.37
C VAL A 138 10.05 5.94 -11.07
N THR A 139 10.01 5.48 -12.32
CA THR A 139 11.16 5.39 -13.20
C THR A 139 11.86 6.74 -13.31
N GLY A 140 13.04 6.85 -12.71
CA GLY A 140 14.00 7.91 -12.99
C GLY A 140 14.82 7.51 -14.22
N VAL A 141 14.64 8.27 -15.30
CA VAL A 141 15.41 8.20 -16.56
C VAL A 141 16.92 8.29 -16.33
#